data_AF-S7HYV8-F1
#
_entry.id   AF-S7HYV8-F1
#
_cell.length_a   1.000
_cell.length_b   1.000
_cell.length_c   1.000
_cell.angle_alpha   90.00
_cell.angle_beta   90.00
_cell.angle_gamma   90.00
#
_symmetry.space_group_name_H-M   'P 1'
#
loop_
_entity.id
_entity.type
_entity.pdbx_description
1 polymer ?
#
loop_
_entity_poly.entity_id
_entity_poly.type
_entity_poly.pdbx_seq_one_letter_code
_entity_poly.pdbx_strand_id
1 'polypeptide(L)'
;MPKISRLAFIGFGHTAERMLKLGLNRPDRIITAFDPNALQDDTCKAQLERFIFCGVQGCFSVADAMHSAHLVLLSDSEQDLSPWLKELKSHIQPGQIVADLRTHGDDKSQLKQGVEDSQAIYLDGQLQVDGSELAIASTQTEAMLDMLKSLEVSPHQIAVSRRV
;
A
#
# COMPACT_ATOMS: atom_id res chain seq x y z
N MET A 1 -3.91 -13.33 -11.97
CA MET A 1 -2.85 -13.24 -10.93
C MET A 1 -3.16 -14.22 -9.80
N PRO A 2 -2.14 -14.81 -9.15
CA PRO A 2 -2.34 -15.66 -7.98
C PRO A 2 -2.88 -14.85 -6.78
N LYS A 3 -3.56 -15.53 -5.85
CA LYS A 3 -4.07 -14.91 -4.63
C LYS A 3 -2.93 -14.32 -3.80
N ILE A 4 -3.12 -13.08 -3.34
CA ILE A 4 -2.13 -12.35 -2.54
C ILE A 4 -2.49 -12.51 -1.07
N SER A 5 -1.68 -13.28 -0.33
CA SER A 5 -1.86 -13.55 1.10
C SER A 5 -0.97 -12.69 2.00
N ARG A 6 0.07 -12.05 1.45
CA ARG A 6 1.03 -11.23 2.21
C ARG A 6 1.13 -9.84 1.60
N LEU A 7 0.70 -8.82 2.33
CA LEU A 7 0.76 -7.44 1.88
C LEU A 7 1.34 -6.52 2.95
N ALA A 8 1.93 -5.43 2.50
CA ALA A 8 2.46 -4.38 3.35
C ALA A 8 1.88 -3.02 2.97
N PHE A 9 1.60 -2.19 3.96
CA PHE A 9 1.35 -0.76 3.80
C PHE A 9 2.61 0.03 4.14
N ILE A 10 3.00 0.94 3.25
CA ILE A 10 4.00 1.97 3.52
C ILE A 10 3.26 3.31 3.54
N GLY A 11 3.18 3.90 4.72
CA GLY A 11 2.19 4.92 5.04
C GLY A 11 0.85 4.28 5.40
N PHE A 12 0.37 4.57 6.61
CA PHE A 12 -0.86 4.03 7.18
C PHE A 12 -1.83 5.15 7.55
N GLY A 13 -2.19 5.93 6.54
CA GLY A 13 -3.22 6.96 6.65
C GLY A 13 -4.63 6.42 6.47
N HIS A 14 -5.56 7.35 6.22
CA HIS A 14 -6.99 7.07 6.07
C HIS A 14 -7.30 6.08 4.94
N THR A 15 -6.56 6.14 3.83
CA THR A 15 -6.74 5.23 2.69
C THR A 15 -6.47 3.78 3.08
N ALA A 16 -5.33 3.51 3.75
CA ALA A 16 -4.99 2.17 4.23
C ALA A 16 -6.06 1.62 5.19
N GLU A 17 -6.48 2.43 6.18
CA GLU A 17 -7.53 2.02 7.13
C GLU A 17 -8.86 1.69 6.44
N ARG A 18 -9.26 2.51 5.46
CA ARG A 18 -10.51 2.29 4.74
C ARG A 18 -10.44 1.04 3.87
N MET A 19 -9.32 0.76 3.21
CA MET A 19 -9.14 -0.50 2.47
C MET A 19 -9.33 -1.71 3.38
N LEU A 20 -8.81 -1.67 4.60
CA LEU A 20 -9.00 -2.74 5.59
C LEU A 20 -10.48 -2.93 5.95
N LYS A 21 -11.20 -1.83 6.21
CA LYS A 21 -12.65 -1.85 6.51
C LYS A 21 -13.49 -2.36 5.34
N LEU A 22 -13.03 -2.19 4.10
CA LEU A 22 -13.71 -2.67 2.90
C LEU A 22 -13.43 -4.15 2.58
N GLY A 23 -12.82 -4.88 3.52
CA GLY A 23 -12.66 -6.34 3.41
C GLY A 23 -11.26 -6.77 2.96
N LEU A 24 -10.29 -5.85 2.95
CA LEU A 24 -8.90 -6.24 2.75
C LEU A 24 -8.37 -7.04 3.94
N ASN A 25 -8.84 -6.79 5.16
CA ASN A 25 -8.45 -7.58 6.34
C ASN A 25 -9.21 -8.92 6.37
N ARG A 26 -8.53 -10.01 5.99
CA ARG A 26 -9.08 -11.37 5.96
C ARG A 26 -8.30 -12.30 6.87
N PRO A 27 -8.91 -13.36 7.43
CA PRO A 27 -8.25 -14.27 8.37
C PRO A 27 -7.01 -14.98 7.82
N ASP A 28 -6.95 -15.21 6.51
CA ASP A 28 -5.86 -15.92 5.82
C ASP A 28 -4.80 -14.96 5.25
N ARG A 29 -4.87 -13.68 5.60
CA ARG A 29 -4.00 -12.64 5.06
C ARG A 29 -3.13 -12.03 6.14
N ILE A 30 -1.83 -12.01 5.87
CA ILE A 30 -0.84 -11.33 6.69
C ILE A 30 -0.69 -9.91 6.16
N ILE A 31 -0.97 -8.94 7.02
CA ILE A 31 -0.86 -7.51 6.70
C ILE A 31 0.17 -6.90 7.64
N THR A 32 1.21 -6.31 7.06
CA THR A 32 2.19 -5.50 7.80
C THR A 32 1.96 -4.02 7.48
N ALA A 33 2.23 -3.12 8.41
CA ALA A 33 2.24 -1.70 8.14
C ALA A 33 3.47 -1.02 8.74
N PHE A 34 4.08 -0.17 7.94
CA PHE A 34 5.05 0.82 8.36
C PHE A 34 4.42 2.21 8.20
N ASP A 35 4.46 3.01 9.26
CA ASP A 35 4.11 4.43 9.20
C ASP A 35 5.13 5.22 10.02
N PRO A 36 5.70 6.32 9.48
CA PRO A 36 6.66 7.16 10.19
C PRO A 36 6.22 7.65 11.56
N ASN A 37 4.93 7.86 11.77
CA ASN A 37 4.41 8.29 13.08
C ASN A 37 4.66 7.23 14.16
N ALA A 38 4.82 5.95 13.80
CA ALA A 38 5.20 4.92 14.76
C ALA A 38 6.63 5.11 15.33
N LEU A 39 7.45 5.97 14.72
CA LEU A 39 8.83 6.25 15.14
C LEU A 39 8.95 7.45 16.08
N GLN A 40 7.88 8.23 16.27
CA GLN A 40 7.90 9.40 17.13
C GLN A 40 7.32 9.05 18.50
N ASP A 41 7.97 9.47 19.58
CA ASP A 41 7.59 9.10 20.95
C ASP A 41 6.15 9.53 21.31
N ASP A 42 5.70 10.67 20.80
CA ASP A 42 4.40 11.26 21.09
C ASP A 42 3.24 10.58 20.35
N THR A 43 3.50 9.99 19.17
CA THR A 43 2.47 9.34 18.33
C THR A 43 2.60 7.82 18.26
N CYS A 44 3.73 7.24 18.70
CA CYS A 44 4.02 5.81 18.62
C CYS A 44 2.93 4.95 19.27
N LYS A 45 2.55 5.23 20.52
CA LYS A 45 1.53 4.45 21.22
C LYS A 45 0.20 4.45 20.45
N ALA A 46 -0.27 5.63 20.04
CA ALA A 46 -1.51 5.76 19.30
C ALA A 46 -1.44 5.01 17.95
N GLN A 47 -0.29 5.04 17.28
CA GLN A 47 -0.10 4.34 16.03
C GLN A 47 -0.10 2.81 16.20
N LEU A 48 0.53 2.30 17.25
CA LEU A 48 0.49 0.86 17.57
C LEU A 48 -0.92 0.39 17.92
N GLU A 49 -1.66 1.18 18.71
CA GLU A 49 -3.07 0.89 19.02
C GLU A 49 -3.94 0.87 17.76
N ARG A 50 -3.70 1.80 16.82
CA ARG A 50 -4.36 1.82 15.50
C ARG A 50 -4.07 0.56 14.69
N PHE A 51 -2.81 0.13 14.61
CA PHE A 51 -2.45 -1.10 13.90
C PHE A 51 -3.17 -2.32 14.48
N ILE A 52 -3.17 -2.47 15.81
CA ILE A 52 -3.84 -3.57 16.50
C ILE A 52 -5.34 -3.56 16.22
N PHE A 53 -5.99 -2.40 16.34
CA PHE A 53 -7.42 -2.26 16.08
C PHE A 53 -7.78 -2.64 14.64
N CYS A 54 -6.92 -2.30 13.68
CA CYS A 54 -7.10 -2.64 12.27
C CYS A 54 -6.70 -4.09 11.92
N GLY A 55 -6.18 -4.88 12.88
CA GLY A 55 -5.72 -6.24 12.67
C GLY A 55 -4.46 -6.34 11.81
N VAL A 56 -3.57 -5.35 11.94
CA VAL A 56 -2.33 -5.23 11.16
C VAL A 56 -1.11 -5.39 12.07
N GLN A 57 -0.08 -6.07 11.57
CA GLN A 57 1.21 -6.13 12.24
C GLN A 57 1.98 -4.82 11.97
N GLY A 58 2.04 -3.94 12.97
CA GLY A 58 2.92 -2.77 12.92
C GLY A 58 4.40 -3.18 12.91
N CYS A 59 5.22 -2.42 12.17
CA CYS A 59 6.67 -2.56 12.17
C CYS A 59 7.35 -1.19 12.23
N PHE A 60 8.62 -1.17 12.63
CA PHE A 60 9.40 0.05 12.86
C PHE A 60 10.44 0.30 11.76
N SER A 61 10.44 -0.49 10.69
CA SER A 61 11.34 -0.29 9.55
C SER A 61 10.63 -0.57 8.23
N VAL A 62 11.05 0.14 7.17
CA VAL A 62 10.56 -0.12 5.82
C VAL A 62 11.04 -1.50 5.36
N ALA A 63 12.26 -1.89 5.73
CA ALA A 63 12.82 -3.20 5.40
C ALA A 63 11.91 -4.35 5.88
N ASP A 64 11.39 -4.29 7.11
CA ASP A 64 10.51 -5.33 7.64
C ASP A 64 9.20 -5.43 6.84
N ALA A 65 8.59 -4.29 6.49
CA ALA A 65 7.40 -4.24 5.66
C ALA A 65 7.67 -4.79 4.24
N MET A 66 8.82 -4.46 3.66
CA MET A 66 9.20 -4.92 2.32
C MET A 66 9.47 -6.43 2.29
N HIS A 67 10.17 -6.97 3.27
CA HIS A 67 10.47 -8.41 3.32
C HIS A 67 9.25 -9.26 3.72
N SER A 68 8.25 -8.67 4.38
CA SER A 68 7.08 -9.42 4.83
C SER A 68 6.05 -9.67 3.74
N ALA A 69 6.11 -8.97 2.60
CA ALA A 69 5.01 -8.87 1.65
C ALA A 69 5.36 -9.25 0.21
N HIS A 70 4.39 -9.78 -0.52
CA HIS A 70 4.48 -9.91 -1.98
C HIS A 70 3.89 -8.68 -2.70
N LEU A 71 2.93 -8.02 -2.06
CA LEU A 71 2.35 -6.75 -2.51
C LEU A 71 2.63 -5.64 -1.50
N VAL A 72 3.20 -4.55 -1.98
CA VAL A 72 3.45 -3.35 -1.20
C VAL A 72 2.53 -2.26 -1.71
N LEU A 73 1.71 -1.72 -0.81
CA LEU A 73 0.78 -0.62 -1.07
C LEU A 73 1.35 0.64 -0.43
N LEU A 74 1.77 1.61 -1.25
CA LEU A 74 2.13 2.92 -0.75
C LEU A 74 0.88 3.78 -0.72
N SER A 75 0.55 4.31 0.45
CA SER A 75 -0.61 5.18 0.62
C SER A 75 -0.19 6.49 1.28
N ASP A 76 -1.02 7.52 1.13
CA ASP A 76 -0.76 8.81 1.77
C ASP A 76 -0.64 8.63 3.30
N SER A 77 0.39 9.24 3.88
CA SER A 77 0.62 9.35 5.33
C SER A 77 0.56 10.82 5.71
N GLU A 78 0.37 11.09 7.00
CA GLU A 78 0.47 12.47 7.54
C GLU A 78 1.89 13.02 7.42
N GLN A 79 2.89 12.13 7.33
CA GLN A 79 4.29 12.51 7.11
C GLN A 79 4.74 12.27 5.67
N ASP A 80 5.69 13.09 5.23
CA ASP A 80 6.36 12.95 3.95
C ASP A 80 7.12 11.62 3.87
N LEU A 81 6.70 10.71 3.00
CA LEU A 81 7.32 9.39 2.84
C LEU A 81 8.67 9.42 2.10
N SER A 82 9.08 10.55 1.52
CA SER A 82 10.28 10.66 0.68
C SER A 82 11.57 10.09 1.30
N PRO A 83 11.86 10.26 2.61
CA PRO A 83 13.05 9.66 3.23
C PRO A 83 13.04 8.12 3.16
N TRP A 84 11.89 7.53 3.44
CA TRP A 84 11.67 6.10 3.49
C TRP A 84 11.57 5.47 2.10
N LEU A 85 11.20 6.25 1.08
CA LEU A 85 11.14 5.78 -0.31
C LEU A 85 12.52 5.52 -0.91
N LYS A 86 13.56 6.21 -0.42
CA LYS A 86 14.95 5.89 -0.77
C LYS A 86 15.39 4.57 -0.17
N GLU A 87 15.06 4.34 1.10
CA GLU A 87 15.33 3.07 1.81
C GLU A 87 14.56 1.91 1.17
N LEU A 88 13.30 2.12 0.79
CA LEU A 88 12.44 1.11 0.18
C LEU A 88 13.11 0.45 -1.03
N LYS A 89 13.77 1.24 -1.89
CA LYS A 89 14.42 0.77 -3.12
C LYS A 89 15.47 -0.31 -2.88
N SER A 90 16.20 -0.27 -1.75
CA SER A 90 17.20 -1.30 -1.44
C SER A 90 16.62 -2.62 -0.94
N HIS A 91 15.31 -2.68 -0.70
CA HIS A 91 14.63 -3.86 -0.15
C HIS A 91 13.62 -4.49 -1.10
N ILE A 92 13.41 -3.90 -2.28
CA ILE A 92 12.52 -4.45 -3.32
C ILE A 92 13.06 -5.81 -3.77
N GLN A 93 12.19 -6.82 -3.75
CA GLN A 93 12.53 -8.17 -4.19
C GLN A 93 12.03 -8.42 -5.62
N PRO A 94 12.75 -9.24 -6.44
CA PRO A 94 12.28 -9.63 -7.76
C PRO A 94 10.88 -10.23 -7.73
N GLY A 95 10.02 -9.82 -8.67
CA GLY A 95 8.64 -10.28 -8.77
C GLY A 95 7.68 -9.73 -7.71
N GLN A 96 8.13 -8.90 -6.77
CA GLN A 96 7.25 -8.17 -5.86
C GLN A 96 6.41 -7.15 -6.62
N ILE A 97 5.21 -6.84 -6.14
CA ILE A 97 4.36 -5.80 -6.70
C ILE A 97 4.42 -4.59 -5.79
N VAL A 98 4.72 -3.42 -6.34
CA VAL A 98 4.75 -2.15 -5.64
C VAL A 98 3.72 -1.24 -6.28
N ALA A 99 2.60 -1.06 -5.58
CA ALA A 99 1.51 -0.19 -6.00
C ALA A 99 1.64 1.16 -5.29
N ASP A 100 2.00 2.19 -6.03
CA ASP A 100 2.00 3.57 -5.53
C ASP A 100 0.63 4.18 -5.72
N LEU A 101 -0.10 4.29 -4.61
CA LEU A 101 -1.49 4.75 -4.56
C LEU A 101 -1.60 6.18 -4.02
N ARG A 102 -0.45 6.86 -3.83
CA ARG A 102 -0.38 8.22 -3.28
C ARG A 102 -0.94 9.24 -4.24
N THR A 103 -1.58 10.28 -3.70
CA THR A 103 -2.20 11.33 -4.51
C THR A 103 -1.14 12.22 -5.18
N HIS A 104 -0.05 12.50 -4.48
CA HIS A 104 1.05 13.35 -4.93
C HIS A 104 2.40 12.72 -4.59
N GLY A 105 3.45 13.13 -5.29
CA GLY A 105 4.81 12.67 -5.04
C GLY A 105 5.73 12.96 -6.22
N ASP A 106 6.66 13.89 -6.05
CA ASP A 106 7.64 14.24 -7.08
C ASP A 106 8.63 13.09 -7.35
N ASP A 107 8.69 12.14 -6.43
CA ASP A 107 9.60 11.00 -6.45
C ASP A 107 9.02 9.73 -7.11
N LYS A 108 7.74 9.75 -7.54
CA LYS A 108 7.07 8.62 -8.18
C LYS A 108 7.85 8.05 -9.36
N SER A 109 8.38 8.91 -10.24
CA SER A 109 9.20 8.48 -11.39
C SER A 109 10.48 7.78 -10.95
N GLN A 110 11.11 8.25 -9.87
CA GLN A 110 12.32 7.62 -9.34
C GLN A 110 12.01 6.31 -8.62
N LEU A 111 10.85 6.20 -7.97
CA LEU A 111 10.35 4.97 -7.37
C LEU A 111 10.07 3.92 -8.44
N LYS A 112 9.32 4.29 -9.49
CA LYS A 112 9.06 3.44 -10.65
C LYS A 112 10.34 2.84 -11.20
N GLN A 113 11.34 3.67 -11.50
CA GLN A 113 12.61 3.20 -12.03
C GLN A 113 13.28 2.18 -11.09
N GLY A 114 13.35 2.47 -9.78
CA GLY A 114 13.96 1.57 -8.81
C GLY A 114 13.22 0.22 -8.66
N VAL A 115 11.90 0.22 -8.81
CA VAL A 115 11.08 -1.00 -8.82
C VAL A 115 11.36 -1.82 -10.07
N GLU A 116 11.39 -1.18 -11.24
CA GLU A 116 11.67 -1.85 -12.52
C GLU A 116 13.10 -2.38 -12.60
N ASP A 117 14.10 -1.64 -12.11
CA ASP A 117 15.50 -2.06 -12.02
C ASP A 117 15.69 -3.32 -11.16
N SER A 118 14.81 -3.51 -10.17
CA SER A 118 14.79 -4.67 -9.27
C SER A 118 14.01 -5.86 -9.83
N GLN A 119 13.55 -5.80 -11.09
CA GLN A 119 12.68 -6.81 -11.71
C GLN A 119 11.36 -7.02 -10.96
N ALA A 120 10.86 -5.97 -10.30
CA ALA A 120 9.56 -5.94 -9.64
C ALA A 120 8.52 -5.23 -10.54
N ILE A 121 7.25 -5.29 -10.13
CA ILE A 121 6.13 -4.74 -10.89
C ILE A 121 5.70 -3.42 -10.25
N TYR A 122 5.82 -2.32 -10.98
CA TYR A 122 5.33 -1.02 -10.54
C TYR A 122 3.92 -0.74 -11.07
N LEU A 123 3.03 -0.34 -10.17
CA LEU A 123 1.67 0.06 -10.50
C LEU A 123 1.40 1.46 -9.93
N ASP A 124 1.15 2.43 -10.79
CA ASP A 124 0.76 3.79 -10.42
C ASP A 124 -0.76 3.92 -10.40
N GLY A 125 -1.29 4.45 -9.32
CA GLY A 125 -2.69 4.78 -9.21
C GLY A 125 -2.95 5.79 -8.12
N GLN A 126 -4.21 6.16 -8.00
CA GLN A 126 -4.73 6.86 -6.84
C GLN A 126 -5.96 6.12 -6.40
N LEU A 127 -5.97 5.73 -5.14
CA LEU A 127 -7.15 5.19 -4.49
C LEU A 127 -7.81 6.29 -3.69
N GLN A 128 -9.04 6.59 -4.07
CA GLN A 128 -9.96 7.37 -3.26
C GLN A 128 -11.03 6.44 -2.73
N VAL A 129 -11.53 6.74 -1.53
CA VAL A 129 -12.65 5.99 -0.98
C VAL A 129 -13.84 6.92 -0.91
N ASP A 130 -14.88 6.61 -1.67
CA ASP A 130 -16.14 7.34 -1.70
C ASP A 130 -17.24 6.48 -1.08
N GLY A 131 -17.69 6.86 0.12
CA GLY A 131 -18.63 6.05 0.90
C GLY A 131 -18.15 4.61 1.14
N SER A 132 -18.81 3.65 0.49
CA SER A 132 -18.51 2.21 0.57
C SER A 132 -17.72 1.67 -0.62
N GLU A 133 -17.23 2.53 -1.52
CA GLU A 133 -16.56 2.15 -2.76
C GLU A 133 -15.11 2.65 -2.79
N LEU A 134 -14.22 1.83 -3.38
CA LEU A 134 -12.87 2.20 -3.77
C LEU A 134 -12.92 2.76 -5.19
N ALA A 135 -12.70 4.06 -5.33
CA ALA A 135 -12.47 4.70 -6.61
C ALA A 135 -10.99 4.60 -6.98
N ILE A 136 -10.69 4.02 -8.15
CA ILE A 136 -9.34 3.93 -8.70
C ILE A 136 -9.20 4.91 -9.85
N ALA A 137 -8.18 5.76 -9.79
CA ALA A 137 -7.72 6.57 -10.90
C ALA A 137 -6.32 6.13 -11.31
N SER A 138 -6.18 5.48 -12.46
CA SER A 138 -4.89 4.95 -12.95
C SER A 138 -4.88 4.81 -14.47
N THR A 139 -3.73 5.04 -15.10
CA THR A 139 -3.50 4.68 -16.51
C THR A 139 -3.30 3.17 -16.70
N GLN A 140 -2.96 2.44 -15.62
CA GLN A 140 -2.79 0.99 -15.55
C GLN A 140 -4.05 0.31 -14.96
N THR A 141 -5.22 0.76 -15.39
CA THR A 141 -6.52 0.34 -14.81
C THR A 141 -6.70 -1.18 -14.78
N GLU A 142 -6.35 -1.91 -15.84
CA GLU A 142 -6.54 -3.37 -15.92
C GLU A 142 -5.66 -4.11 -14.90
N ALA A 143 -4.39 -3.73 -14.79
CA ALA A 143 -3.47 -4.31 -13.81
C ALA A 143 -3.91 -3.99 -12.37
N MET A 144 -4.46 -2.80 -12.13
CA MET A 144 -5.05 -2.44 -10.84
C MET A 144 -6.27 -3.26 -10.47
N LEU A 145 -7.17 -3.48 -11.43
CA LEU A 145 -8.32 -4.34 -11.22
C LEU A 145 -7.89 -5.78 -10.94
N ASP A 146 -6.89 -6.30 -11.65
CA ASP A 146 -6.38 -7.65 -11.42
C ASP A 146 -5.68 -7.80 -10.07
N MET A 147 -4.95 -6.77 -9.62
CA MET A 147 -4.43 -6.71 -8.25
C MET A 147 -5.56 -6.77 -7.22
N LEU A 148 -6.60 -5.94 -7.37
CA LEU A 148 -7.73 -5.92 -6.42
C LEU A 148 -8.54 -7.22 -6.42
N LYS A 149 -8.71 -7.86 -7.59
CA LYS A 149 -9.28 -9.22 -7.68
C LYS A 149 -8.42 -10.24 -6.93
N SER A 150 -7.10 -10.12 -7.02
CA SER A 150 -6.15 -11.01 -6.31
C SER A 150 -6.14 -10.76 -4.80
N LEU A 151 -6.54 -9.55 -4.39
CA LEU A 151 -6.87 -9.19 -3.02
C LEU A 151 -8.32 -9.55 -2.64
N GLU A 152 -9.07 -10.15 -3.57
CA GLU A 152 -10.45 -10.60 -3.39
C GLU A 152 -11.39 -9.47 -2.92
N VAL A 153 -11.10 -8.22 -3.28
CA VAL A 153 -11.99 -7.08 -3.04
C VAL A 153 -13.23 -7.26 -3.90
N SER A 154 -14.43 -7.11 -3.32
CA SER A 154 -15.67 -7.39 -4.05
C SER A 154 -15.85 -6.38 -5.20
N PRO A 155 -16.23 -6.82 -6.42
CA PRO A 155 -16.36 -5.92 -7.56
C PRO A 155 -17.35 -4.77 -7.35
N HIS A 156 -18.40 -4.99 -6.55
CA HIS A 156 -19.40 -3.95 -6.19
C HIS A 156 -18.84 -2.85 -5.27
N GLN A 157 -17.64 -3.04 -4.75
CA GLN A 157 -16.94 -2.06 -3.91
C GLN A 157 -15.86 -1.31 -4.72
N ILE A 158 -15.85 -1.42 -6.04
CA ILE A 158 -14.82 -0.80 -6.90
C ILE A 158 -15.49 0.10 -7.96
N ALA A 159 -15.23 1.40 -7.85
CA ALA A 159 -15.51 2.37 -8.89
C ALA A 159 -14.23 2.64 -9.71
N VAL A 160 -14.35 2.71 -11.03
CA VAL A 160 -13.19 2.90 -11.92
C VAL A 160 -13.34 4.21 -12.68
N SER A 161 -12.35 5.09 -12.53
CA SER A 161 -12.24 6.31 -13.32
C SER A 161 -10.97 6.26 -14.16
N ARG A 162 -11.11 6.30 -15.49
CA ARG A 162 -9.96 6.40 -16.38
C ARG A 162 -9.44 7.84 -16.34
N ARG A 163 -8.17 8.02 -15.96
CA ARG A 163 -7.48 9.29 -16.23
C ARG A 163 -7.24 9.40 -17.73
N VAL A 164 -7.71 10.49 -18.32
CA VAL A 164 -7.40 10.92 -19.70
C VAL A 164 -6.12 11.72 -19.67
#